data_AF-A0A7J4EUT9-F1
#
_entry.id   AF-A0A7J4EUT9-F1
#
_cell.length_a   1.000
_cell.length_b   1.000
_cell.length_c   1.000
_cell.angle_alpha   90.00
_cell.angle_beta   90.00
_cell.angle_gamma   90.00
#
_symmetry.space_group_name_H-M   'P 1'
#
loop_
_entity.id
_entity.type
_entity.pdbx_description
1 polymer ?
#
loop_
_entity_poly.entity_id
_entity_poly.type
_entity_poly.pdbx_seq_one_letter_code
_entity_poly.pdbx_strand_id
1 'polypeptide(L)'
;DAFPYCLLEEKNKEIVGGGCSAGVSLCEIDGKGNLKICSGFLQPVGNIFEESLEEIWQENEIIEKYRNLEMNISDYCIECNEFKNCLGGCRASSNVGDVLLKHRK
;
A
#
# COMPACT_ATOMS: atom_id res chain seq x y z
N ASP A 1 3.85 -6.82 7.34
CA ASP A 1 2.65 -6.66 6.49
C ASP A 1 1.43 -6.35 7.34
N ALA A 2 0.51 -5.53 6.83
CA ALA A 2 -0.78 -5.30 7.47
C ALA A 2 -1.69 -6.51 7.27
N PHE A 3 -2.51 -6.85 8.27
CA PHE A 3 -3.44 -7.98 8.19
C PHE A 3 -4.89 -7.52 8.34
N PRO A 4 -5.85 -8.17 7.65
CA PRO A 4 -7.26 -7.88 7.82
C PRO A 4 -7.74 -8.27 9.24
N TYR A 5 -8.20 -7.29 10.02
CA TYR A 5 -8.63 -7.52 11.40
C TYR A 5 -9.87 -8.42 11.52
N CYS A 6 -10.74 -8.44 10.51
CA CYS A 6 -11.91 -9.33 10.46
C CYS A 6 -11.56 -10.82 10.36
N LEU A 7 -10.30 -11.16 10.07
CA LEU A 7 -9.80 -12.53 10.03
C LEU A 7 -9.03 -12.91 11.30
N LEU A 8 -8.85 -11.97 12.23
CA LEU A 8 -8.10 -12.18 13.47
C LEU A 8 -9.04 -12.49 14.63
N GLU A 9 -8.64 -13.42 15.48
CA GLU A 9 -9.21 -13.56 16.82
C GLU A 9 -8.91 -12.30 17.65
N GLU A 10 -9.82 -11.90 18.54
CA GLU A 10 -9.70 -10.68 19.36
C GLU A 10 -8.35 -10.58 20.08
N LYS A 11 -7.87 -11.70 20.66
CA LYS A 11 -6.60 -11.76 21.38
C LYS A 11 -5.37 -11.40 20.51
N ASN A 12 -5.49 -11.50 19.18
CA ASN A 12 -4.41 -11.23 18.24
C ASN A 12 -4.49 -9.81 17.66
N LYS A 13 -5.63 -9.11 17.78
CA LYS A 13 -5.79 -7.75 17.23
C LYS A 13 -4.90 -6.72 17.90
N GLU A 14 -4.56 -6.92 19.17
CA GLU A 14 -3.63 -6.03 19.89
C GLU A 14 -2.17 -6.23 19.47
N ILE A 15 -1.84 -7.42 18.97
CA ILE A 15 -0.47 -7.77 18.53
C ILE A 15 -0.24 -7.28 17.09
N VAL A 16 -1.28 -7.38 16.26
CA VAL A 16 -1.22 -7.04 14.84
C VAL A 16 -1.80 -5.66 14.66
N GLY A 17 -0.95 -4.64 14.64
CA GLY A 17 -1.35 -3.23 14.60
C GLY A 17 -1.38 -2.61 13.21
N GLY A 18 -2.48 -1.92 12.90
CA GLY A 18 -2.52 -0.83 11.91
C GLY A 18 -2.75 -1.23 10.45
N GLY A 19 -2.88 -0.20 9.62
CA GLY A 19 -3.09 -0.33 8.17
C GLY A 19 -1.79 -0.27 7.36
N CYS A 20 -1.91 -0.62 6.07
CA CYS A 20 -0.78 -0.54 5.13
C CYS A 20 -0.24 0.89 5.01
N SER A 21 1.05 1.08 5.27
CA SER A 21 1.77 2.37 5.24
C SER A 21 2.50 2.66 3.92
N ALA A 22 2.41 1.75 2.95
CA ALA A 22 3.10 1.86 1.67
C ALA A 22 2.70 3.15 0.93
N GLY A 23 3.69 3.95 0.53
CA GLY A 23 3.44 5.23 -0.12
C GLY A 23 2.93 6.34 0.82
N VAL A 24 2.73 6.08 2.12
CA VAL A 24 2.26 7.06 3.12
C VAL A 24 3.38 7.44 4.08
N SER A 25 3.97 6.44 4.73
CA SER A 25 5.11 6.62 5.66
C SER A 25 6.20 5.57 5.45
N LEU A 26 6.03 4.68 4.48
CA LEU A 26 6.97 3.63 4.12
C LEU A 26 7.32 3.70 2.63
N CYS A 27 8.62 3.59 2.32
CA CYS A 27 9.15 3.31 0.99
C CYS A 27 10.39 2.40 1.10
N GLU A 28 10.81 1.85 -0.04
CA GLU A 28 12.06 1.11 -0.20
C GLU A 28 12.88 1.77 -1.31
N ILE A 29 14.19 1.89 -1.10
CA ILE A 29 15.15 2.30 -2.13
C ILE A 29 16.15 1.16 -2.30
N ASP A 30 16.33 0.67 -3.53
CA ASP A 30 17.31 -0.38 -3.81
C ASP A 30 18.72 0.19 -4.07
N GLY A 31 19.71 -0.71 -4.21
CA GLY A 31 21.10 -0.31 -4.47
C GLY A 31 21.35 0.39 -5.81
N LYS A 32 20.35 0.45 -6.70
CA LYS A 32 20.39 1.17 -7.98
C LYS A 32 19.62 2.50 -7.90
N GLY A 33 19.14 2.89 -6.72
CA GLY A 33 18.40 4.13 -6.50
C GLY A 33 16.91 4.03 -6.85
N ASN A 34 16.38 2.87 -7.22
CA ASN A 34 14.96 2.75 -7.56
C ASN A 34 14.11 2.89 -6.30
N LEU A 35 13.17 3.83 -6.32
CA LEU A 35 12.18 4.02 -5.26
C LEU A 35 10.97 3.11 -5.51
N LYS A 36 10.54 2.39 -4.49
CA LYS A 36 9.29 1.61 -4.47
C LYS A 36 8.49 2.00 -3.22
N ILE A 37 7.17 1.97 -3.30
CA ILE A 37 6.30 2.34 -2.17
C ILE A 37 6.28 1.28 -1.06
N CYS A 38 6.77 0.07 -1.32
CA CYS A 38 6.93 -1.02 -0.36
C CYS A 38 7.86 -2.08 -0.97
N SER A 39 8.49 -2.90 -0.14
CA SER A 39 9.30 -4.04 -0.58
C SER A 39 8.51 -5.03 -1.47
N GLY A 40 7.23 -5.26 -1.14
CA GLY A 40 6.33 -6.12 -1.91
C GLY A 40 5.78 -5.48 -3.20
N PHE A 41 6.03 -4.20 -3.44
CA PHE A 41 5.61 -3.53 -4.67
C PHE A 41 6.69 -3.72 -5.74
N LEU A 42 6.38 -4.43 -6.83
CA LEU A 42 7.39 -4.86 -7.81
C LEU A 42 7.89 -3.74 -8.73
N GLN A 43 7.05 -2.74 -9.00
CA GLN A 43 7.36 -1.70 -9.97
C GLN A 43 7.98 -0.46 -9.28
N PRO A 44 9.14 0.02 -9.72
CA PRO A 44 9.65 1.32 -9.28
C PRO A 44 8.69 2.45 -9.63
N VAL A 45 8.59 3.43 -8.73
CA VAL A 45 7.85 4.68 -8.94
C VAL A 45 8.77 5.83 -9.36
N GLY A 46 10.09 5.67 -9.24
CA GLY A 46 11.08 6.63 -9.70
C GLY A 46 12.50 6.19 -9.35
N ASN A 47 13.50 7.03 -9.61
CA ASN A 47 14.88 6.78 -9.22
C ASN A 47 15.51 8.02 -8.55
N ILE A 48 16.03 7.84 -7.34
CA ILE A 48 16.60 8.94 -6.54
C ILE A 48 17.93 9.51 -7.07
N PHE A 49 18.53 8.84 -8.06
CA PHE A 49 19.71 9.35 -8.77
C PHE A 49 19.33 10.25 -9.95
N GLU A 50 18.06 10.26 -10.34
CA GLU A 50 17.53 11.05 -11.46
C GLU A 50 16.68 12.23 -10.97
N GLU A 51 15.84 12.00 -9.95
CA GLU A 51 14.90 12.96 -9.38
C GLU A 51 15.04 12.99 -7.84
N SER A 52 14.61 14.07 -7.18
CA SER A 52 14.66 14.10 -5.72
C SER A 52 13.61 13.14 -5.11
N LEU A 53 13.92 12.58 -3.94
CA LEU A 53 12.96 11.75 -3.21
C LEU A 53 11.64 12.50 -2.95
N GLU A 54 11.71 13.80 -2.66
CA GLU A 54 10.53 14.63 -2.37
C GLU A 54 9.62 14.78 -3.59
N GLU A 55 10.19 15.10 -4.76
CA GLU A 55 9.44 15.22 -6.02
C GLU A 55 8.73 13.89 -6.37
N ILE A 56 9.48 12.77 -6.37
CA ILE A 56 8.88 11.46 -6.62
C ILE A 56 7.79 11.16 -5.59
N TRP A 57 8.01 11.50 -4.32
CA TRP A 57 7.05 11.18 -3.25
C TRP A 57 5.76 12.00 -3.29
N GLN A 58 5.81 13.26 -3.72
CA GLN A 58 4.66 14.16 -3.73
C GLN A 58 3.91 14.15 -5.05
N GLU A 59 4.61 13.98 -6.17
CA GLU A 59 4.06 14.24 -7.51
C GLU A 59 3.78 12.96 -8.32
N ASN A 60 4.25 11.80 -7.84
CA ASN A 60 4.09 10.57 -8.60
C ASN A 60 2.65 10.03 -8.55
N GLU A 61 2.03 9.93 -9.74
CA GLU A 61 0.65 9.45 -9.89
C GLU A 61 0.39 8.06 -9.32
N ILE A 62 1.38 7.15 -9.35
CA ILE A 62 1.20 5.79 -8.81
C ILE A 62 1.08 5.86 -7.29
N ILE A 63 1.91 6.69 -6.66
CA ILE A 63 1.85 6.91 -5.21
C ILE A 63 0.53 7.57 -4.85
N GLU A 64 0.10 8.59 -5.58
CA GLU A 64 -1.20 9.25 -5.37
C GLU A 64 -2.37 8.28 -5.50
N LYS A 65 -2.42 7.50 -6.58
CA LYS A 65 -3.44 6.45 -6.79
C LYS A 65 -3.43 5.44 -5.65
N TYR A 66 -2.26 5.04 -5.16
CA TYR A 66 -2.15 4.08 -4.07
C TYR A 66 -2.62 4.66 -2.71
N ARG A 67 -2.38 5.95 -2.47
CA ARG A 67 -2.88 6.67 -1.28
C ARG A 67 -4.39 6.82 -1.30
N ASN A 68 -5.00 6.88 -2.49
CA ASN A 68 -6.44 6.97 -2.63
C ASN A 68 -7.12 5.62 -2.29
N LEU A 69 -7.57 5.51 -1.05
CA LEU A 69 -8.23 4.32 -0.52
C LEU A 69 -9.62 4.10 -1.11
N GLU A 70 -10.34 5.16 -1.50
CA GLU A 70 -11.69 5.06 -2.06
C GLU A 70 -11.69 4.30 -3.39
N MET A 71 -10.59 4.41 -4.16
CA MET A 71 -10.47 3.77 -5.46
C MET A 71 -10.04 2.29 -5.40
N ASN A 72 -9.51 1.84 -4.27
CA ASN A 72 -8.71 0.60 -4.21
C ASN A 72 -9.10 -0.33 -3.06
N ILE A 73 -10.34 -0.22 -2.62
CA ILE A 73 -10.90 -1.00 -1.52
C ILE A 73 -12.02 -1.91 -2.04
N SER A 74 -12.11 -3.12 -1.48
CA SER A 74 -13.22 -4.02 -1.79
C SER A 74 -14.52 -3.54 -1.15
N ASP A 75 -15.66 -3.78 -1.80
CA ASP A 75 -17.00 -3.49 -1.26
C ASP A 75 -17.20 -4.08 0.15
N TYR A 76 -16.66 -5.28 0.39
CA TYR A 76 -16.67 -5.91 1.71
C TYR A 76 -15.98 -5.08 2.79
N CYS A 77 -14.85 -4.44 2.45
CA CYS A 77 -14.13 -3.58 3.38
C CYS A 77 -14.81 -2.21 3.58
N ILE A 78 -15.60 -1.73 2.61
CA ILE A 78 -16.36 -0.47 2.76
C ILE A 78 -17.38 -0.58 3.89
N GLU A 79 -18.05 -1.73 4.01
CA GLU A 79 -19.06 -1.99 5.05
C GLU A 79 -18.47 -2.60 6.34
N CYS A 80 -17.15 -2.80 6.39
CA CYS A 80 -16.49 -3.49 7.50
C CYS A 80 -16.22 -2.54 8.69
N ASN A 81 -16.76 -2.88 9.86
CA ASN A 81 -16.56 -2.13 11.11
C ASN A 81 -15.08 -2.03 11.54
N GLU A 82 -14.25 -2.99 11.12
CA GLU A 82 -12.81 -3.05 11.44
C GLU A 82 -11.93 -2.35 10.40
N PHE A 83 -12.53 -1.78 9.33
CA PHE A 83 -11.77 -1.23 8.22
C PHE A 83 -10.78 -0.15 8.65
N LYS A 84 -11.19 0.77 9.52
CA LYS A 84 -10.32 1.86 10.00
C LYS A 84 -9.10 1.35 10.77
N ASN A 85 -9.16 0.14 11.31
CA ASN A 85 -8.07 -0.46 12.09
C ASN A 85 -7.02 -1.14 11.21
N CYS A 86 -7.40 -1.66 10.04
CA CYS A 86 -6.52 -2.49 9.19
C CYS A 86 -6.34 -1.98 7.76
N LEU A 87 -7.17 -1.03 7.32
CA LEU A 87 -7.25 -0.51 5.95
C LEU A 87 -7.35 -1.60 4.86
N GLY A 88 -7.97 -2.73 5.19
CA GLY A 88 -8.14 -3.89 4.28
C GLY A 88 -6.93 -4.83 4.22
N GLY A 89 -5.94 -4.66 5.10
CA GLY A 89 -4.73 -5.47 5.12
C GLY A 89 -3.68 -5.07 4.08
N CYS A 90 -2.73 -5.95 3.81
CA CYS A 90 -1.65 -5.69 2.86
C CYS A 90 -2.14 -5.79 1.41
N ARG A 91 -1.87 -4.74 0.62
CA ARG A 91 -2.27 -4.69 -0.80
C ARG A 91 -1.35 -5.53 -1.68
N ALA A 92 -0.09 -5.72 -1.30
CA ALA A 92 0.84 -6.60 -1.99
C ALA A 92 0.49 -8.09 -1.78
N SER A 93 -0.11 -8.46 -0.64
CA SER A 93 -0.53 -9.83 -0.35
C SER A 93 -1.93 -10.17 -0.86
N SER A 94 -2.68 -9.19 -1.38
CA SER A 94 -4.00 -9.40 -1.95
C SER A 94 -3.95 -9.31 -3.47
N ASN A 95 -4.85 -10.04 -4.15
CA ASN A 95 -5.07 -9.89 -5.60
C ASN A 95 -5.58 -8.48 -5.99
N VAL A 96 -5.74 -7.54 -5.05
CA VAL A 96 -6.11 -6.13 -5.31
C VAL A 96 -4.88 -5.30 -5.70
N GLY A 97 -3.69 -5.59 -5.18
CA GLY A 97 -2.44 -5.03 -5.72
C GLY A 97 -2.26 -5.40 -7.20
N ASP A 98 -2.74 -6.58 -7.57
CA ASP A 98 -2.84 -7.04 -8.94
C ASP A 98 -3.86 -6.24 -9.78
N VAL A 99 -4.96 -5.73 -9.22
CA VAL A 99 -5.96 -4.92 -9.97
C VAL A 99 -5.40 -3.54 -10.33
N LEU A 100 -4.60 -2.94 -9.44
CA LEU A 100 -3.85 -1.72 -9.72
C LEU A 100 -2.76 -1.91 -10.79
N LEU A 101 -2.21 -3.12 -10.93
CA LEU A 101 -1.23 -3.47 -11.94
C LEU A 101 -1.87 -4.02 -13.24
N LYS A 102 -3.09 -4.56 -13.20
CA LYS A 102 -3.77 -5.24 -14.33
C LYS A 102 -4.74 -4.36 -15.12
N HIS A 103 -5.01 -3.12 -14.70
CA HIS A 103 -5.76 -2.14 -15.52
C HIS A 103 -4.89 -1.30 -16.47
N ARG A 104 -3.77 -1.86 -16.97
CA ARG A 104 -3.17 -1.41 -18.23
C ARG A 104 -3.86 -2.07 -19.42
N LYS A 105 -4.88 -1.41 -19.95
CA LYS A 105 -5.03 -1.22 -21.39
C LYS A 105 -4.63 0.21 -21.71
#